data_AF-A0A7U6QLI5-F1
#
_entry.id   AF-A0A7U6QLI5-F1
#
_cell.length_a   1.000
_cell.length_b   1.000
_cell.length_c   1.000
_cell.angle_alpha   90.00
_cell.angle_beta   90.00
_cell.angle_gamma   90.00
#
_symmetry.space_group_name_H-M   'P 1'
#
loop_
_entity.id
_entity.type
_entity.pdbx_description
1 polymer ?
#
loop_
_entity_poly.entity_id
_entity_poly.type
_entity_poly.pdbx_seq_one_letter_code
_entity_poly.pdbx_strand_id
1 'polypeptide(L)'
;MLKPKRVEMWQILFILGLVISPVLYRLARPLPNVEISTSLPLLIAAGLLVGFGTRLGSGCTSGHGICGNARLSPRSLAATVTFMLLGIVTVYIGRHVLGLL
;
A
#
# COMPACT_ATOMS: atom_id res chain seq x y z
N MET A 1 14.57 -19.67 -1.64
CA MET A 1 13.91 -20.40 -0.53
C MET A 1 13.62 -19.43 0.61
N LEU A 2 12.37 -18.98 0.71
CA LEU A 2 11.94 -18.07 1.78
C LEU A 2 11.68 -18.91 3.04
N LYS A 3 12.56 -18.82 4.05
CA LYS A 3 12.22 -19.33 5.38
C LYS A 3 11.00 -18.56 5.89
N PRO A 4 9.89 -19.21 6.26
CA PRO A 4 8.75 -18.51 6.84
C PRO A 4 9.20 -17.86 8.15
N LYS A 5 9.19 -16.52 8.18
CA LYS A 5 9.40 -15.77 9.42
C LYS A 5 8.12 -15.90 10.25
N ARG A 6 8.24 -16.18 11.55
CA ARG A 6 7.08 -16.24 12.44
C ARG A 6 6.38 -14.87 12.46
N VAL A 7 5.05 -14.90 12.54
CA VAL A 7 4.26 -13.70 12.74
C VAL A 7 4.50 -13.21 14.16
N GLU A 8 5.00 -12.00 14.29
CA GLU A 8 5.29 -11.37 15.57
C GLU A 8 4.06 -10.63 16.10
N MET A 9 3.93 -10.55 17.43
CA MET A 9 2.78 -9.91 18.10
C MET A 9 2.55 -8.46 17.61
N TRP A 10 3.62 -7.70 17.42
CA TRP A 10 3.51 -6.30 16.97
C TRP A 10 2.86 -6.16 15.60
N GLN A 11 3.02 -7.14 14.70
CA GLN A 11 2.41 -7.12 13.36
C GLN A 11 0.90 -7.31 13.46
N ILE A 12 0.46 -8.19 14.36
CA ILE A 12 -0.96 -8.43 14.65
C ILE A 12 -1.57 -7.17 15.26
N LEU A 13 -0.92 -6.59 16.27
CA LEU A 13 -1.37 -5.34 16.91
C LEU A 13 -1.45 -4.19 15.90
N PHE A 14 -0.50 -4.10 14.97
CA PHE A 14 -0.52 -3.09 13.91
C PHE A 14 -1.73 -3.27 12.98
N ILE A 15 -2.00 -4.49 12.50
CA ILE A 15 -3.15 -4.79 11.64
C ILE A 15 -4.46 -4.52 12.39
N LEU A 16 -4.57 -4.94 13.65
CA LEU A 16 -5.72 -4.64 14.50
C LEU A 16 -5.92 -3.13 14.65
N GLY A 17 -4.84 -2.38 14.88
CA GLY A 17 -4.87 -0.92 14.93
C GLY A 17 -5.41 -0.28 13.64
N LEU A 18 -4.99 -0.77 12.48
CA LEU A 18 -5.51 -0.30 11.18
C LEU A 18 -7.01 -0.55 11.01
N VAL A 19 -7.52 -1.71 11.48
CA VAL A 19 -8.94 -2.06 11.40
C VAL A 19 -9.79 -1.28 12.42
N ILE A 20 -9.27 -1.08 13.63
CA ILE A 20 -9.98 -0.40 14.73
C ILE A 20 -10.00 1.13 14.53
N SER A 21 -8.95 1.70 13.93
CA SER A 21 -8.82 3.14 13.70
C SER A 21 -10.05 3.81 13.07
N PRO A 22 -10.62 3.34 11.95
CA PRO A 22 -11.82 3.96 11.37
C PRO A 22 -13.05 3.84 12.28
N VAL A 23 -13.16 2.78 13.08
CA VAL A 23 -14.27 2.60 14.03
C VAL A 23 -14.18 3.64 15.15
N LEU A 24 -12.98 3.88 15.68
CA LEU A 24 -12.76 4.94 16.67
C LEU A 24 -12.97 6.34 16.07
N TYR A 25 -12.53 6.56 14.83
CA TYR A 25 -12.71 7.84 14.15
C TYR A 25 -14.19 8.23 13.99
N ARG A 26 -15.09 7.25 13.80
CA ARG A 26 -16.55 7.46 13.75
C ARG A 26 -17.11 8.14 14.99
N LEU A 27 -16.49 7.97 16.15
CA LEU A 27 -16.93 8.59 17.40
C LEU A 27 -16.72 10.10 17.40
N ALA A 28 -15.76 10.60 16.62
CA ALA A 28 -15.44 12.03 16.53
C ALA A 28 -16.06 12.71 15.31
N ARG A 29 -16.08 12.04 14.14
CA ARG A 29 -16.56 12.60 12.88
C ARG A 29 -17.29 11.53 12.03
N PRO A 30 -18.31 11.91 11.24
CA PRO A 30 -18.89 10.99 10.27
C PRO A 30 -17.82 10.58 9.25
N LEU A 31 -17.84 9.30 8.85
CA LEU A 31 -16.96 8.80 7.81
C LEU A 31 -17.36 9.38 6.46
N PRO A 32 -16.39 9.74 5.60
CA PRO A 32 -16.69 10.09 4.22
C PRO A 32 -17.29 8.89 3.48
N ASN A 33 -18.19 9.16 2.52
CA ASN A 33 -18.71 8.12 1.64
C ASN A 33 -17.57 7.58 0.76
N VAL A 34 -17.27 6.29 0.89
CA VAL A 34 -16.27 5.60 0.07
C VAL A 34 -17.00 4.92 -1.08
N GLU A 35 -16.94 5.52 -2.25
CA GLU A 35 -17.43 4.91 -3.49
C GLU A 35 -16.29 4.15 -4.16
N ILE A 36 -16.47 2.84 -4.33
CA ILE A 36 -15.53 2.00 -5.06
C ILE A 36 -16.05 1.89 -6.50
N SER A 37 -15.49 2.69 -7.41
CA SER A 37 -15.82 2.65 -8.84
C SER A 37 -15.23 1.43 -9.58
N THR A 38 -14.30 0.73 -8.93
CA THR A 38 -13.52 -0.35 -9.54
C THR A 38 -14.13 -1.73 -9.32
N SER A 39 -13.99 -2.61 -10.31
CA SER A 39 -14.48 -4.00 -10.22
C SER A 39 -13.71 -4.84 -9.18
N LEU A 40 -14.43 -5.74 -8.50
CA LEU A 40 -13.85 -6.62 -7.47
C LEU A 40 -12.66 -7.48 -8.00
N PRO A 41 -12.71 -8.05 -9.22
CA PRO A 41 -11.57 -8.80 -9.76
C PRO A 41 -10.31 -7.94 -9.91
N LEU A 42 -10.46 -6.68 -10.34
CA LEU A 42 -9.35 -5.76 -10.48
C LEU A 42 -8.75 -5.40 -9.11
N LEU A 43 -9.61 -5.23 -8.09
CA LEU A 43 -9.18 -4.95 -6.73
C LEU A 43 -8.37 -6.11 -6.11
N ILE A 44 -8.82 -7.35 -6.31
CA ILE A 44 -8.11 -8.56 -5.86
C ILE A 44 -6.76 -8.68 -6.58
N ALA A 45 -6.75 -8.52 -7.90
CA ALA A 45 -5.53 -8.58 -8.71
C ALA A 45 -4.53 -7.50 -8.27
N ALA A 46 -4.99 -6.26 -8.05
CA ALA A 46 -4.17 -5.16 -7.57
C ALA A 46 -3.56 -5.47 -6.19
N GLY A 47 -4.36 -5.99 -5.25
CA GLY A 47 -3.88 -6.37 -3.92
C GLY A 47 -2.78 -7.45 -3.96
N LEU A 48 -2.95 -8.47 -4.79
CA LEU A 48 -1.94 -9.52 -5.00
C LEU A 48 -0.65 -8.98 -5.61
N LEU A 49 -0.77 -8.13 -6.63
CA LEU A 49 0.39 -7.51 -7.29
C LEU A 49 1.17 -6.59 -6.32
N VAL A 50 0.47 -5.81 -5.50
CA VAL A 50 1.11 -4.97 -4.46
C VAL A 50 1.79 -5.85 -3.42
N GLY A 51 1.12 -6.89 -2.92
CA GLY A 51 1.70 -7.85 -1.96
C GLY A 51 2.97 -8.51 -2.51
N PHE A 52 2.94 -8.98 -3.75
CA PHE A 52 4.10 -9.53 -4.43
C PHE A 52 5.23 -8.49 -4.60
N GLY A 53 4.89 -7.29 -5.10
CA GLY A 53 5.82 -6.20 -5.35
C GLY A 53 6.53 -5.72 -4.09
N THR A 54 5.82 -5.60 -2.96
CA THR A 54 6.42 -5.22 -1.67
C THR A 54 7.47 -6.24 -1.19
N ARG A 55 7.23 -7.53 -1.46
CA ARG A 55 8.18 -8.59 -1.14
C ARG A 55 9.40 -8.54 -2.05
N LEU A 56 9.20 -8.32 -3.35
CA LEU A 56 10.30 -8.16 -4.32
C LEU A 56 11.16 -6.93 -3.99
N GLY A 57 10.54 -5.81 -3.62
CA GLY A 57 11.21 -4.58 -3.21
C GLY A 57 11.93 -4.68 -1.86
N SER A 58 11.72 -5.76 -1.09
CA SER A 58 12.16 -5.91 0.29
C SER A 58 11.62 -4.82 1.22
N GLY A 59 10.43 -4.31 0.93
CA GLY A 59 9.80 -3.21 1.65
C GLY A 59 8.58 -2.66 0.91
N CYS A 60 7.77 -1.90 1.63
CA CYS A 60 6.63 -1.16 1.07
C CYS A 60 6.99 0.31 0.82
N THR A 61 6.07 1.04 0.18
CA THR A 61 6.19 2.48 -0.05
C THR A 61 6.37 3.27 1.23
N SER A 62 5.66 2.93 2.32
CA SER A 62 5.85 3.59 3.62
C SER A 62 7.19 3.26 4.28
N GLY A 63 7.68 2.02 4.14
CA GLY A 63 8.97 1.60 4.70
C GLY A 63 10.17 2.29 4.02
N HIS A 64 10.20 2.32 2.69
CA HIS A 64 11.21 3.06 1.94
C HIS A 64 11.00 4.57 2.05
N GLY A 65 9.75 5.03 1.97
CA GLY A 65 9.40 6.45 1.95
C GLY A 65 9.61 7.16 3.28
N ILE A 66 9.06 6.64 4.38
CA ILE A 66 9.13 7.31 5.70
C ILE A 66 10.47 6.97 6.36
N CYS A 67 10.66 5.71 6.74
CA CYS A 67 11.84 5.30 7.50
C CYS A 67 13.13 5.33 6.66
N GLY A 68 13.05 4.90 5.40
CA GLY A 68 14.20 4.81 4.49
C GLY A 68 14.77 6.18 4.09
N ASN A 69 13.91 7.14 3.73
CA ASN A 69 14.35 8.48 3.34
C ASN A 69 14.76 9.33 4.54
N ALA A 70 14.12 9.15 5.71
CA ALA A 70 14.57 9.80 6.95
C ALA A 70 16.01 9.41 7.33
N ARG A 71 16.47 8.22 6.91
CA ARG A 71 17.85 7.75 7.08
C ARG A 71 18.77 8.11 5.92
N LEU A 72 18.32 8.96 4.98
CA LEU A 72 19.05 9.39 3.77
C LEU A 72 19.61 8.21 2.95
N SER A 73 18.87 7.09 2.90
CA SER A 73 19.32 5.92 2.14
C SER A 73 19.10 6.13 0.63
N PRO A 74 20.15 6.11 -0.21
CA PRO A 74 20.01 6.28 -1.66
C PRO A 74 19.19 5.14 -2.30
N ARG A 75 19.30 3.92 -1.76
CA ARG A 75 18.46 2.79 -2.19
C ARG A 75 16.98 3.05 -1.95
N SER A 76 16.63 3.59 -0.78
CA SER A 76 15.23 3.88 -0.45
C SER A 76 14.67 5.03 -1.27
N LEU A 77 15.48 6.07 -1.53
CA LEU A 77 15.09 7.16 -2.43
C LEU A 77 14.76 6.63 -3.83
N ALA A 78 15.63 5.82 -4.42
CA ALA A 78 15.40 5.20 -5.72
C ALA A 78 14.13 4.33 -5.73
N ALA A 79 13.92 3.52 -4.68
CA ALA A 79 12.72 2.70 -4.55
C ALA A 79 11.44 3.55 -4.46
N THR A 80 11.44 4.60 -3.63
CA THR A 80 10.29 5.50 -3.48
C THR A 80 9.95 6.22 -4.79
N VAL A 81 10.96 6.76 -5.49
CA VAL A 81 10.76 7.40 -6.81
C VAL A 81 10.17 6.41 -7.81
N THR A 82 10.71 5.18 -7.87
CA THR A 82 10.21 4.15 -8.78
C THR A 82 8.76 3.78 -8.49
N PHE A 83 8.41 3.56 -7.22
CA PHE A 83 7.03 3.23 -6.84
C PHE A 83 6.06 4.35 -7.17
N MET A 84 6.43 5.61 -6.90
CA MET A 84 5.56 6.74 -7.22
C MET A 84 5.41 6.96 -8.72
N LEU A 85 6.49 6.87 -9.49
CA LEU A 85 6.42 6.98 -10.95
C LEU A 85 5.51 5.91 -11.55
N LEU A 86 5.69 4.64 -11.18
CA LEU A 86 4.83 3.56 -11.67
C LEU A 86 3.39 3.68 -11.18
N GLY A 87 3.16 4.16 -9.95
CA GLY A 87 1.82 4.46 -9.45
C GLY A 87 1.10 5.51 -10.30
N ILE A 88 1.79 6.62 -10.62
CA ILE A 88 1.27 7.68 -11.49
C ILE A 88 0.95 7.13 -12.88
N VAL A 89 1.89 6.40 -13.49
CA VAL A 89 1.71 5.81 -14.82
C VAL A 89 0.54 4.82 -14.83
N THR A 90 0.42 3.97 -13.81
CA THR A 90 -0.66 2.97 -13.71
C THR A 90 -2.02 3.64 -13.62
N VAL A 91 -2.16 4.69 -12.80
CA VAL A 91 -3.41 5.45 -12.69
C VAL A 91 -3.70 6.19 -13.99
N TYR A 92 -2.71 6.82 -14.61
CA TYR A 92 -2.89 7.52 -15.89
C TYR A 92 -3.41 6.58 -16.97
N ILE A 93 -2.78 5.41 -17.14
CA ILE A 93 -3.20 4.40 -18.11
C ILE A 93 -4.58 3.86 -17.75
N GLY A 94 -4.79 3.46 -16.50
CA GLY A 94 -6.06 2.86 -16.06
C GLY A 94 -7.25 3.81 -16.21
N ARG A 95 -7.07 5.09 -15.89
CA ARG A 95 -8.14 6.10 -15.91
C ARG A 95 -8.35 6.73 -17.28
N HIS A 96 -7.28 7.16 -17.96
CA HIS A 96 -7.39 7.96 -19.19
C HIS A 96 -7.28 7.16 -20.47
N VAL A 97 -6.56 6.02 -20.47
CA VAL A 97 -6.34 5.21 -21.68
C VAL A 97 -7.33 4.05 -21.74
N LEU A 98 -7.50 3.32 -20.63
CA LEU A 98 -8.29 2.09 -20.59
C LEU A 98 -9.72 2.28 -20.05
N GLY A 99 -10.00 3.38 -19.34
CA GLY A 99 -11.31 3.64 -18.73
C GLY A 99 -11.73 2.60 -17.68
N LEU A 100 -10.76 1.98 -17.00
CA LEU A 100 -10.97 0.92 -16.01
C LEU A 100 -11.11 1.43 -14.56
N LEU A 101 -10.75 2.70 -14.31
CA LEU A 101 -10.69 3.35 -13.00
C LEU A 101 -11.63 4.56 -12.90
#